data_AF-A0A945U438-F1
#
_entry.id   AF-A0A945U438-F1
#
_cell.length_a   1.000
_cell.length_b   1.000
_cell.length_c   1.000
_cell.angle_alpha   90.00
_cell.angle_beta   90.00
_cell.angle_gamma   90.00
#
_symmetry.space_group_name_H-M   'P 1'
#
loop_
_entity.id
_entity.type
_entity.pdbx_description
1 polymer ?
#
loop_
_entity_poly.entity_id
_entity_poly.type
_entity_poly.pdbx_seq_one_letter_code
_entity_poly.pdbx_strand_id
1 'polypeptide(L)' 'MLTYAVKLTRIPGKVVEGDVESLRSVGFSDRDVLDICEVVAYYAYANRIADGLGIDIEDWYPEGDA' A
#
# COMPACT_ATOMS: atom_id res chain seq x y z
N MET A 1 -7.91 -7.84 1.51
CA MET A 1 -6.54 -7.30 1.42
C MET A 1 -6.47 -6.04 0.57
N LEU A 2 -6.64 -6.10 -0.76
CA LEU A 2 -6.43 -4.92 -1.64
C LEU A 2 -7.37 -3.73 -1.33
N THR A 3 -8.61 -3.96 -0.89
CA THR A 3 -9.50 -2.88 -0.45
C THR A 3 -8.93 -2.08 0.73
N TYR A 4 -8.31 -2.77 1.70
CA TYR A 4 -7.61 -2.14 2.83
C TYR A 4 -6.40 -1.35 2.32
N ALA A 5 -5.60 -1.92 1.43
CA ALA A 5 -4.45 -1.25 0.83
C ALA A 5 -4.84 0.06 0.10
N VAL A 6 -5.89 0.02 -0.73
CA VAL A 6 -6.40 1.21 -1.43
C VAL A 6 -6.83 2.29 -0.45
N LYS A 7 -7.56 1.92 0.61
CA LYS A 7 -8.02 2.87 1.63
C LYS A 7 -6.85 3.50 2.40
N LEU A 8 -5.91 2.68 2.84
CA LEU A 8 -4.72 3.11 3.57
C LEU A 8 -3.81 4.02 2.72
N THR A 9 -3.73 3.80 1.40
CA THR A 9 -3.00 4.69 0.49
C THR A 9 -3.71 6.02 0.25
N ARG A 10 -5.02 6.00 -0.03
CA ARG A 10 -5.76 7.20 -0.49
C ARG A 10 -6.25 8.09 0.65
N ILE A 11 -6.70 7.48 1.75
CA ILE A 11 -7.32 8.18 2.89
C ILE A 11 -6.90 7.53 4.22
N PRO A 12 -5.60 7.47 4.54
CA PRO A 12 -5.08 6.79 5.73
C PRO A 12 -5.76 7.24 7.04
N GLY A 13 -6.07 8.53 7.18
CA GLY A 13 -6.78 9.08 8.35
C GLY A 13 -8.26 8.67 8.48
N LYS A 14 -8.79 7.86 7.56
CA LYS A 14 -10.15 7.27 7.61
C LYS A 14 -10.13 5.77 7.86
N VAL A 15 -8.96 5.15 8.03
CA VAL A 15 -8.84 3.76 8.46
C VAL A 15 -9.35 3.65 9.91
N VAL A 16 -10.19 2.65 10.15
CA VAL A 16 -10.82 2.36 11.44
C VAL A 16 -10.64 0.87 11.79
N GLU A 17 -10.92 0.50 13.04
CA GLU A 17 -10.81 -0.88 13.51
C GLU A 17 -11.61 -1.88 12.64
N GLY A 18 -12.78 -1.48 12.13
CA GLY A 18 -13.58 -2.32 11.25
C GLY A 18 -12.89 -2.71 9.93
N ASP A 19 -11.93 -1.91 9.44
CA ASP A 19 -11.14 -2.27 8.26
C ASP A 19 -10.14 -3.40 8.57
N VAL A 20 -9.57 -3.39 9.79
CA VAL A 20 -8.70 -4.45 10.30
C VAL A 20 -9.50 -5.72 10.56
N GLU A 21 -10.68 -5.59 11.17
CA GLU A 21 -11.55 -6.72 11.45
C GLU A 21 -12.03 -7.41 10.16
N SER A 22 -12.26 -6.63 9.10
CA SER A 22 -12.60 -7.17 7.77
C SER A 22 -11.47 -8.02 7.16
N LEU A 23 -10.21 -7.77 7.54
CA LEU A 23 -9.09 -8.65 7.15
C LEU A 23 -9.09 -9.93 7.98
N ARG A 24 -9.28 -9.81 9.30
CA ARG A 24 -9.35 -10.98 10.19
C ARG A 24 -10.50 -11.92 9.84
N SER A 25 -11.66 -11.36 9.45
CA SER A 25 -12.85 -12.14 9.10
C SER A 25 -12.65 -13.05 7.88
N VAL A 26 -11.63 -12.79 7.05
CA VAL A 26 -11.28 -13.63 5.90
C VAL A 26 -10.05 -14.51 6.14
N GLY A 27 -9.60 -14.61 7.40
CA GLY A 27 -8.57 -15.56 7.83
C GLY A 27 -7.15 -14.98 7.99
N PHE A 28 -6.96 -13.67 7.83
CA PHE A 28 -5.66 -13.05 8.12
C PHE A 28 -5.41 -12.99 9.62
N SER A 29 -4.23 -13.44 10.05
CA SER A 29 -3.76 -13.26 11.42
C SER A 29 -3.38 -11.80 11.68
N ASP A 30 -3.20 -11.43 12.95
CA ASP A 30 -2.69 -10.10 13.31
C ASP A 30 -1.32 -9.81 12.69
N ARG A 31 -0.49 -10.85 12.54
CA ARG A 31 0.79 -10.73 11.83
C ARG A 31 0.58 -10.40 10.36
N ASP A 32 -0.33 -11.09 9.68
CA ASP A 32 -0.60 -10.81 8.27
C ASP A 32 -1.17 -9.40 8.06
N VAL A 33 -2.01 -8.92 8.98
CA VAL A 33 -2.52 -7.54 8.97
C VAL A 33 -1.38 -6.53 9.11
N LEU A 34 -0.44 -6.79 10.03
CA LEU A 34 0.75 -5.96 10.19
C LEU A 34 1.58 -5.95 8.91
N ASP A 35 1.88 -7.12 8.34
CA ASP A 35 2.67 -7.25 7.10
C ASP A 35 1.99 -6.51 5.93
N ILE A 36 0.66 -6.61 5.80
CA ILE A 36 -0.11 -5.84 4.80
C ILE A 36 0.04 -4.34 5.03
N CYS A 37 -0.09 -3.88 6.27
CA CYS A 37 0.01 -2.46 6.63
C CYS A 37 1.40 -1.91 6.31
N GLU A 38 2.45 -2.63 6.71
CA GLU A 38 3.85 -2.24 6.49
C GLU A 38 4.19 -2.15 5.01
N VAL A 39 3.81 -3.16 4.20
CA VAL A 39 4.06 -3.15 2.76
C VAL A 39 3.37 -1.94 2.10
N VAL A 40 2.10 -1.71 2.42
CA VAL A 40 1.35 -0.58 1.85
C VAL A 40 1.96 0.76 2.26
N ALA A 41 2.32 0.92 3.53
CA ALA A 41 2.94 2.13 4.04
C ALA A 41 4.32 2.37 3.41
N TYR A 42 5.13 1.32 3.25
CA TYR A 42 6.44 1.39 2.62
C TYR A 42 6.35 1.89 1.17
N TYR A 43 5.49 1.30 0.35
CA TYR A 43 5.30 1.76 -1.03
C TYR A 43 4.73 3.18 -1.07
N ALA A 44 3.81 3.53 -0.18
CA ALA A 44 3.29 4.89 -0.12
C ALA A 44 4.40 5.90 0.25
N TYR A 45 5.37 5.54 1.08
CA TYR A 45 6.54 6.36 1.38
C TYR A 45 7.49 6.46 0.17
N ALA A 46 7.86 5.33 -0.42
CA ALA A 46 8.78 5.27 -1.56
C ALA A 46 8.23 6.04 -2.78
N ASN A 47 6.94 5.84 -3.10
CA ASN A 47 6.29 6.53 -4.22
C ASN A 47 6.27 8.04 -4.01
N ARG A 48 6.04 8.53 -2.78
CA ARG A 48 6.07 9.97 -2.50
C ARG A 48 7.47 10.57 -2.68
N ILE A 49 8.52 9.81 -2.44
CA ILE A 49 9.89 10.26 -2.71
C ILE A 49 10.15 10.30 -4.21
N ALA A 50 9.82 9.22 -4.92
CA ALA A 50 10.02 9.14 -6.36
C ALA A 50 9.23 10.22 -7.10
N ASP A 51 7.92 10.30 -6.88
CA ASP A 51 7.03 11.28 -7.49
C ASP A 51 7.38 12.71 -7.05
N GLY A 52 7.72 12.90 -5.77
CA GLY A 52 8.04 14.22 -5.21
C GLY A 52 9.36 14.80 -5.70
N LEU A 53 10.30 13.96 -6.11
CA LEU A 53 11.59 14.36 -6.67
C LEU A 53 11.62 14.27 -8.21
N GLY A 54 10.59 13.70 -8.85
CA GLY A 54 10.56 13.47 -10.28
C GLY A 54 11.57 12.42 -10.74
N ILE A 55 11.70 11.33 -9.98
CA ILE A 55 12.55 10.19 -10.36
C ILE A 55 11.87 9.44 -11.50
N ASP A 56 12.52 9.41 -12.66
CA ASP A 56 12.09 8.63 -13.82
C ASP A 56 12.49 7.16 -13.70
N ILE A 57 11.81 6.32 -14.48
CA ILE A 57 12.20 4.92 -14.68
C ILE A 57 13.57 4.82 -15.34
N GLU A 58 14.32 3.79 -14.96
CA GLU A 58 15.65 3.53 -15.51
C GLU A 58 15.61 3.26 -17.01
N ASP A 59 16.63 3.74 -17.74
CA ASP A 59 16.73 3.65 -19.21
C ASP A 59 16.68 2.21 -19.77
N TRP A 60 16.96 1.20 -18.94
CA TRP A 60 16.91 -0.22 -19.32
C TRP A 60 15.52 -0.84 -19.14
N TYR A 61 14.59 -0.14 -18.48
CA TYR A 61 13.22 -0.59 -18.33
C TYR A 61 12.47 -0.39 -19.65
N PRO A 62 11.90 -1.44 -20.26
CA PRO A 62 11.25 -1.32 -21.56
C PRO A 62 10.07 -0.35 -21.49
N GLU A 63 10.02 0.61 -22.42
CA GLU A 63 8.87 1.51 -22.57
C GLU A 63 7.65 0.71 -23.05
N GLY A 64 6.64 0.63 -22.17
CA GLY A 64 5.32 0.12 -22.50
C GLY A 64 4.98 -1.20 -21.84
N ASP A 65 4.39 -1.13 -20.64
CA ASP A 65 3.51 -2.13 -20.03
C ASP A 65 2.82 -1.56 -18.76
N ALA A 66 2.49 -0.26 -18.77
CA ALA A 66 1.75 0.41 -17.70
C ALA A 66 0.31 0.73 -18.13
#